data_AF-A0A8T7DXM3-F1
#
_entry.id   AF-A0A8T7DXM3-F1
#
_cell.length_a   1.000
_cell.length_b   1.000
_cell.length_c   1.000
_cell.angle_alpha   90.00
_cell.angle_beta   90.00
_cell.angle_gamma   90.00
#
_symmetry.space_group_name_H-M   'P 1'
#
loop_
_entity.id
_entity.type
_entity.pdbx_description
1 polymer ?
#
loop_
_entity_poly.entity_id
_entity_poly.type
_entity_poly.pdbx_seq_one_letter_code
_entity_poly.pdbx_strand_id
1 'polypeptide(L)'
;MKRLGTFTVLLLLIMMVRPLNASDVSDAISAMRAGNYAEAYCVLKPYAESGDAEAQYNIGWMYLNGYGLMMNDSIALQWWQRAHDQGYTDATFSIAMLYGLGEGQVGRDMDKAVEYYLMAVEDGHEDANMIIRSMLARGDEAIGKRKKEIIRTYGYLLGPLFDVKVKRANLRSEPSTEAGIVTVLEEGATLVELSARGEWMKVGVLESGDAAWIYKPLLQPHVLTNRSF
;
A
#
# COMPACT_ATOMS: atom_id res chain seq x y z
N MET A 1 -64.39 -40.65 -21.62
CA MET A 1 -64.53 -39.62 -20.56
C MET A 1 -63.15 -39.29 -20.00
N LYS A 2 -62.90 -38.05 -19.54
CA LYS A 2 -61.57 -37.62 -19.07
C LYS A 2 -61.40 -37.81 -17.56
N ARG A 3 -60.24 -38.32 -17.11
CA ARG A 3 -59.65 -38.06 -15.78
C ARG A 3 -58.12 -37.95 -15.89
N LEU A 4 -57.66 -36.87 -16.53
CA LEU A 4 -56.29 -36.38 -16.35
C LEU A 4 -56.34 -35.46 -15.12
N GLY A 5 -55.72 -35.84 -14.00
CA GLY A 5 -55.84 -35.06 -12.76
C GLY A 5 -55.10 -35.66 -11.57
N THR A 6 -53.90 -35.13 -11.32
CA THR A 6 -53.15 -35.06 -10.04
C THR A 6 -51.73 -34.55 -10.29
N PHE A 7 -51.09 -35.00 -11.38
CA PHE A 7 -49.69 -34.69 -11.69
C PHE A 7 -49.37 -33.21 -11.99
N THR A 8 -50.38 -32.37 -12.25
CA THR A 8 -50.19 -30.94 -12.56
C THR A 8 -49.88 -30.06 -11.35
N VAL A 9 -50.08 -30.55 -10.11
CA VAL A 9 -49.82 -29.74 -8.90
C VAL A 9 -48.35 -29.83 -8.46
N LEU A 10 -47.70 -30.98 -8.65
CA LEU A 10 -46.30 -31.19 -8.23
C LEU A 10 -45.25 -30.57 -9.18
N LEU A 11 -45.69 -29.92 -10.28
CA LEU A 11 -44.80 -29.17 -11.18
C LEU A 11 -44.82 -27.65 -10.95
N LEU A 12 -45.69 -27.15 -10.06
CA LEU A 12 -45.77 -25.72 -9.71
C LEU A 12 -44.93 -25.32 -8.48
N LEU A 13 -44.52 -26.29 -7.65
CA LEU A 13 -43.68 -26.01 -6.46
C LEU A 13 -42.19 -25.80 -6.76
N ILE A 14 -41.81 -25.82 -8.04
CA ILE A 14 -40.44 -25.50 -8.51
C ILE A 14 -40.35 -24.04 -9.00
N MET A 15 -41.48 -23.35 -9.22
CA MET A 15 -41.53 -21.99 -9.76
C MET A 15 -41.48 -20.84 -8.73
N MET A 16 -40.92 -21.07 -7.54
CA MET A 16 -40.63 -19.98 -6.58
C MET A 16 -39.21 -19.98 -5.98
N VAL A 17 -38.29 -20.81 -6.47
CA VAL A 17 -36.90 -20.35 -6.54
C VAL A 17 -36.83 -19.38 -7.71
N ARG A 18 -37.04 -18.07 -7.43
CA ARG A 18 -36.50 -17.04 -8.33
C ARG A 18 -35.00 -17.34 -8.43
N PRO A 19 -34.40 -17.42 -9.64
CA PRO A 19 -32.96 -17.27 -9.70
C PRO A 19 -32.63 -15.93 -9.05
N LEU A 20 -31.73 -15.92 -8.06
CA LEU A 20 -31.15 -14.66 -7.62
C LEU A 20 -30.23 -14.19 -8.74
N ASN A 21 -30.81 -13.47 -9.70
CA ASN A 21 -30.10 -12.45 -10.46
C ASN A 21 -29.84 -11.26 -9.52
N ALA A 22 -29.13 -11.53 -8.43
CA ALA A 22 -28.08 -10.63 -8.01
C ALA A 22 -27.00 -10.80 -9.10
N SER A 23 -26.92 -9.92 -10.09
CA SER A 23 -26.39 -8.58 -9.92
C SER A 23 -24.98 -8.70 -9.36
N ASP A 24 -23.96 -8.44 -10.19
CA ASP A 24 -22.59 -8.85 -9.88
C ASP A 24 -21.90 -7.94 -8.83
N VAL A 25 -20.59 -8.12 -8.64
CA VAL A 25 -19.80 -7.32 -7.68
C VAL A 25 -19.95 -5.81 -7.96
N SER A 26 -20.11 -5.39 -9.21
CA SER A 26 -20.33 -3.98 -9.59
C SER A 26 -21.71 -3.46 -9.15
N ASP A 27 -22.75 -4.30 -9.21
CA ASP A 27 -24.08 -3.94 -8.68
C ASP A 27 -24.07 -3.87 -7.15
N ALA A 28 -23.33 -4.76 -6.47
CA ALA A 28 -23.14 -4.70 -5.03
C ALA A 28 -22.39 -3.43 -4.59
N ILE A 29 -21.32 -3.05 -5.31
CA ILE A 29 -20.61 -1.78 -5.11
C ILE A 29 -21.53 -0.58 -5.38
N SER A 30 -22.44 -0.70 -6.34
CA SER A 30 -23.46 0.32 -6.62
C SER A 30 -24.50 0.42 -5.49
N ALA A 31 -24.89 -0.69 -4.88
CA ALA A 31 -25.70 -0.73 -3.66
C ALA A 31 -24.95 -0.12 -2.45
N MET A 32 -23.65 -0.35 -2.29
CA MET A 32 -22.82 0.32 -1.26
C MET A 32 -22.82 1.85 -1.46
N ARG A 33 -22.62 2.33 -2.70
CA ARG A 33 -22.68 3.76 -3.05
C ARG A 33 -24.04 4.40 -2.78
N ALA A 34 -25.13 3.61 -2.82
CA ALA A 34 -26.47 4.02 -2.45
C ALA A 34 -26.77 3.93 -0.92
N GLY A 35 -25.87 3.35 -0.12
CA GLY A 35 -26.08 3.08 1.30
C GLY A 35 -26.86 1.80 1.61
N ASN A 36 -27.18 0.98 0.60
CA ASN A 36 -27.91 -0.30 0.72
C ASN A 36 -26.99 -1.43 1.22
N TYR A 37 -26.26 -1.21 2.31
CA TYR A 37 -25.19 -2.09 2.77
C TYR A 37 -25.64 -3.53 3.10
N ALA A 38 -26.87 -3.72 3.59
CA ALA A 38 -27.39 -5.07 3.85
C ALA A 38 -27.66 -5.87 2.56
N GLU A 39 -28.07 -5.19 1.48
CA GLU A 39 -28.22 -5.78 0.15
C GLU A 39 -26.84 -6.10 -0.44
N ALA A 40 -25.92 -5.14 -0.42
CA ALA A 40 -24.54 -5.32 -0.88
C ALA A 40 -23.84 -6.50 -0.19
N TYR A 41 -23.95 -6.63 1.14
CA TYR A 41 -23.36 -7.76 1.86
C TYR A 41 -23.90 -9.12 1.38
N CYS A 42 -25.22 -9.23 1.18
CA CYS A 42 -25.85 -10.45 0.67
C CYS A 42 -25.36 -10.84 -0.73
N VAL A 43 -24.99 -9.87 -1.56
CA VAL A 43 -24.41 -10.11 -2.89
C VAL A 43 -22.91 -10.44 -2.77
N LEU A 44 -22.11 -9.63 -2.09
CA LEU A 44 -20.64 -9.79 -2.00
C LEU A 44 -20.24 -11.11 -1.32
N LYS A 45 -21.01 -11.55 -0.31
CA LYS A 45 -20.65 -12.69 0.55
C LYS A 45 -20.30 -13.97 -0.21
N PRO A 46 -21.13 -14.50 -1.14
CA PRO A 46 -20.77 -15.68 -1.93
C PRO A 46 -19.56 -15.46 -2.87
N TYR A 47 -19.36 -14.27 -3.44
CA TYR A 47 -18.17 -13.99 -4.26
C TYR A 47 -16.90 -14.02 -3.41
N ALA A 48 -16.91 -13.34 -2.26
CA ALA A 48 -15.78 -13.28 -1.33
C ALA A 48 -15.42 -14.67 -0.75
N GLU A 49 -16.42 -15.53 -0.51
CA GLU A 49 -16.22 -16.93 -0.12
C GLU A 49 -15.74 -17.82 -1.26
N SER A 50 -16.04 -17.47 -2.51
CA SER A 50 -15.53 -18.14 -3.71
C SER A 50 -14.12 -17.69 -4.11
N GLY A 51 -13.56 -16.70 -3.42
CA GLY A 51 -12.18 -16.20 -3.60
C GLY A 51 -12.08 -14.77 -4.12
N ASP A 52 -13.16 -14.13 -4.55
CA ASP A 52 -13.11 -12.81 -5.21
C ASP A 52 -12.49 -11.73 -4.31
N ALA A 53 -11.35 -11.18 -4.72
CA ALA A 53 -10.54 -10.27 -3.91
C ALA A 53 -11.18 -8.89 -3.72
N GLU A 54 -11.92 -8.38 -4.72
CA GLU A 54 -12.66 -7.11 -4.60
C GLU A 54 -13.84 -7.28 -3.64
N ALA A 55 -14.55 -8.41 -3.69
CA ALA A 55 -15.62 -8.71 -2.75
C ALA A 55 -15.10 -8.93 -1.32
N GLN A 56 -13.95 -9.59 -1.15
CA GLN A 56 -13.26 -9.69 0.15
C GLN A 56 -12.86 -8.31 0.67
N TYR A 57 -12.28 -7.46 -0.18
CA TYR A 57 -11.90 -6.10 0.19
C TYR A 57 -13.08 -5.24 0.66
N ASN A 58 -14.18 -5.24 -0.11
CA ASN A 58 -15.38 -4.49 0.23
C ASN A 58 -16.04 -5.00 1.53
N ILE A 59 -16.10 -6.31 1.75
CA ILE A 59 -16.59 -6.87 3.03
C ILE A 59 -15.69 -6.45 4.19
N GLY A 60 -14.37 -6.44 4.01
CA GLY A 60 -13.43 -5.94 5.02
C GLY A 60 -13.72 -4.49 5.42
N TRP A 61 -13.89 -3.62 4.42
CA TRP A 61 -14.27 -2.21 4.64
C TRP A 61 -15.62 -2.04 5.34
N MET A 62 -16.62 -2.86 4.99
CA MET A 62 -17.92 -2.85 5.67
C MET A 62 -17.82 -3.27 7.14
N TYR A 63 -16.98 -4.26 7.46
CA TYR A 63 -16.70 -4.66 8.84
C TYR A 63 -15.94 -3.60 9.63
N LEU A 64 -14.97 -2.87 9.04
CA LEU A 64 -14.25 -1.80 9.75
C LEU A 64 -15.19 -0.63 10.13
N ASN A 65 -16.14 -0.30 9.26
CA ASN A 65 -17.01 0.88 9.44
C ASN A 65 -18.38 0.56 10.07
N GLY A 66 -18.73 -0.72 10.26
CA GLY A 66 -20.06 -1.12 10.74
C GLY A 66 -21.18 -0.90 9.72
N TYR A 67 -20.87 -0.94 8.43
CA TYR A 67 -21.84 -0.66 7.36
C TYR A 67 -22.63 -1.93 7.00
N GLY A 68 -23.90 -1.97 7.44
CA GLY A 68 -24.77 -3.15 7.30
C GLY A 68 -24.39 -4.33 8.21
N LEU A 69 -23.34 -4.17 9.02
CA LEU A 69 -22.71 -5.20 9.84
C LEU A 69 -22.38 -4.61 11.23
N MET A 70 -22.15 -5.47 12.22
CA MET A 70 -21.55 -5.01 13.48
C MET A 70 -20.06 -4.72 13.25
N MET A 71 -19.62 -3.53 13.68
CA MET A 71 -18.23 -3.07 13.54
C MET A 71 -17.25 -4.07 14.17
N ASN A 72 -16.30 -4.58 13.39
CA ASN A 72 -15.27 -5.50 13.85
C ASN A 72 -14.03 -5.45 12.93
N ASP A 73 -13.03 -4.71 13.37
CA ASP A 73 -11.74 -4.53 12.70
C ASP A 73 -10.89 -5.82 12.63
N SER A 74 -11.01 -6.70 13.61
CA SER A 74 -10.34 -8.02 13.59
C SER A 74 -10.93 -8.96 12.54
N ILE A 75 -12.19 -8.79 12.15
CA ILE A 75 -12.79 -9.47 10.99
C ILE A 75 -12.45 -8.72 9.69
N ALA A 76 -12.39 -7.40 9.70
CA ALA A 76 -11.94 -6.61 8.56
C ALA A 76 -10.53 -7.03 8.09
N LEU A 77 -9.58 -7.13 9.03
CA LEU A 77 -8.22 -7.62 8.81
C LEU A 77 -8.20 -9.03 8.19
N GLN A 78 -9.06 -9.95 8.64
CA GLN A 78 -9.13 -11.31 8.09
C GLN A 78 -9.63 -11.36 6.64
N TRP A 79 -10.50 -10.44 6.23
CA TRP A 79 -10.94 -10.33 4.84
C TRP A 79 -9.91 -9.63 3.97
N TRP A 80 -9.29 -8.56 4.47
CA TRP A 80 -8.21 -7.87 3.77
C TRP A 80 -6.96 -8.72 3.59
N GLN A 81 -6.61 -9.57 4.56
CA GLN A 81 -5.50 -10.52 4.39
C GLN A 81 -5.74 -11.42 3.16
N ARG A 82 -6.94 -11.97 2.98
CA ARG A 82 -7.27 -12.85 1.83
C ARG A 82 -7.23 -12.14 0.48
N ALA A 83 -7.51 -10.84 0.46
CA ALA A 83 -7.40 -10.01 -0.74
C ALA A 83 -5.94 -9.64 -1.02
N HIS A 84 -5.17 -9.29 0.01
CA HIS A 84 -3.72 -9.07 -0.05
C HIS A 84 -2.95 -10.32 -0.51
N ASP A 85 -3.30 -11.50 0.01
CA ASP A 85 -2.73 -12.80 -0.38
C ASP A 85 -2.95 -13.13 -1.87
N GLN A 86 -3.82 -12.37 -2.56
CA GLN A 86 -4.10 -12.44 -4.00
C GLN A 86 -3.56 -11.23 -4.80
N GLY A 87 -2.81 -10.33 -4.16
CA GLY A 87 -2.23 -9.13 -4.80
C GLY A 87 -3.17 -7.93 -4.91
N TYR A 88 -4.27 -7.87 -4.14
CA TYR A 88 -5.20 -6.74 -4.17
C TYR A 88 -4.67 -5.56 -3.34
N THR A 89 -4.01 -4.61 -3.99
CA THR A 89 -3.19 -3.58 -3.35
C THR A 89 -3.94 -2.67 -2.37
N ASP A 90 -5.20 -2.32 -2.63
CA ASP A 90 -6.03 -1.51 -1.72
C ASP A 90 -6.23 -2.22 -0.37
N ALA A 91 -6.22 -3.56 -0.35
CA ALA A 91 -6.26 -4.34 0.87
C ALA A 91 -4.91 -4.30 1.61
N THR A 92 -3.78 -4.42 0.88
CA THR A 92 -2.42 -4.20 1.42
C THR A 92 -2.32 -2.84 2.14
N PHE A 93 -2.80 -1.78 1.48
CA PHE A 93 -2.85 -0.43 2.04
C PHE A 93 -3.80 -0.31 3.24
N SER A 94 -4.97 -0.94 3.18
CA SER A 94 -5.96 -0.91 4.27
C SER A 94 -5.47 -1.63 5.54
N ILE A 95 -4.68 -2.70 5.39
CA ILE A 95 -3.99 -3.36 6.52
C ILE A 95 -2.95 -2.41 7.14
N ALA A 96 -2.18 -1.68 6.32
CA ALA A 96 -1.21 -0.69 6.78
C ALA A 96 -1.88 0.46 7.56
N MET A 97 -2.99 0.99 7.02
CA MET A 97 -3.82 2.01 7.67
C MET A 97 -4.37 1.52 9.01
N LEU A 98 -4.92 0.29 9.06
CA LEU A 98 -5.48 -0.28 10.28
C LEU A 98 -4.44 -0.41 11.40
N TYR A 99 -3.26 -0.95 11.10
CA TYR A 99 -2.16 -1.04 12.08
C TYR A 99 -1.58 0.33 12.46
N GLY A 100 -1.62 1.32 11.56
CA GLY A 100 -1.11 2.67 11.80
C GLY A 100 -2.00 3.52 12.72
N LEU A 101 -3.33 3.38 12.56
CA LEU A 101 -4.33 3.99 13.43
C LEU A 101 -4.43 3.22 14.76
N GLY A 102 -4.81 1.94 14.70
CA GLY A 102 -4.83 1.03 15.85
C GLY A 102 -5.76 1.42 17.00
N GLU A 103 -6.90 2.03 16.68
CA GLU A 103 -7.91 2.51 17.64
C GLU A 103 -8.94 1.42 18.05
N GLY A 104 -8.84 0.21 17.48
CA GLY A 104 -9.79 -0.90 17.67
C GLY A 104 -9.24 -2.09 18.47
N GLN A 105 -9.72 -3.30 18.14
CA GLN A 105 -9.22 -4.56 18.71
C GLN A 105 -7.87 -4.95 18.09
N VAL A 106 -7.65 -4.58 16.82
CA VAL A 106 -6.35 -4.59 16.15
C VAL A 106 -5.55 -3.42 16.68
N GLY A 107 -4.88 -3.63 17.81
CA GLY A 107 -4.05 -2.63 18.47
C GLY A 107 -2.90 -2.12 17.58
N ARG A 108 -2.55 -0.86 17.78
CA ARG A 108 -1.57 -0.13 16.97
C ARG A 108 -0.20 -0.79 16.88
N ASP A 109 0.28 -1.00 15.67
CA ASP A 109 1.59 -1.59 15.36
C ASP A 109 2.24 -0.83 14.19
N MET A 110 3.00 0.21 14.53
CA MET A 110 3.64 1.05 13.51
C MET A 110 4.74 0.34 12.72
N ASP A 111 5.32 -0.74 13.26
CA ASP A 111 6.39 -1.46 12.56
C ASP A 111 5.78 -2.40 11.50
N LYS A 112 4.61 -3.03 11.77
CA LYS A 112 3.80 -3.69 10.72
C LYS A 112 3.19 -2.68 9.73
N ALA A 113 2.71 -1.52 10.20
CA ALA A 113 2.13 -0.52 9.31
C ALA A 113 3.15 -0.09 8.24
N VAL A 114 4.40 0.19 8.63
CA VAL A 114 5.49 0.49 7.69
C VAL A 114 5.75 -0.67 6.73
N GLU A 115 5.71 -1.92 7.18
CA GLU A 115 5.89 -3.09 6.29
C GLU A 115 4.82 -3.18 5.21
N TYR A 116 3.54 -3.11 5.59
CA TYR A 116 2.43 -3.16 4.63
C TYR A 116 2.38 -1.93 3.70
N TYR A 117 2.72 -0.72 4.19
CA TYR A 117 2.87 0.44 3.29
C TYR A 117 4.00 0.23 2.26
N LEU A 118 5.11 -0.40 2.64
CA LEU A 118 6.23 -0.64 1.73
C LEU A 118 5.89 -1.71 0.67
N MET A 119 5.11 -2.74 1.03
CA MET A 119 4.54 -3.69 0.07
C MET A 119 3.59 -2.98 -0.91
N ALA A 120 2.69 -2.13 -0.41
CA ALA A 120 1.81 -1.33 -1.26
C ALA A 120 2.59 -0.35 -2.17
N VAL A 121 3.79 0.10 -1.78
CA VAL A 121 4.70 0.89 -2.63
C VAL A 121 5.37 0.03 -3.71
N GLU A 122 5.73 -1.22 -3.44
CA GLU A 122 6.20 -2.18 -4.46
C GLU A 122 5.11 -2.46 -5.52
N ASP A 123 3.86 -2.57 -5.09
CA ASP A 123 2.68 -2.69 -5.96
C ASP A 123 2.29 -1.38 -6.69
N GLY A 124 2.90 -0.23 -6.33
CA GLY A 124 2.69 1.06 -6.99
C GLY A 124 1.62 1.99 -6.40
N HIS A 125 1.09 1.72 -5.20
CA HIS A 125 0.04 2.53 -4.56
C HIS A 125 0.55 3.93 -4.17
N GLU A 126 -0.04 4.98 -4.76
CA GLU A 126 0.43 6.36 -4.60
C GLU A 126 0.28 6.92 -3.18
N ASP A 127 -0.84 6.67 -2.49
CA ASP A 127 -0.99 7.11 -1.09
C ASP A 127 -0.03 6.41 -0.13
N ALA A 128 0.26 5.11 -0.32
CA ALA A 128 1.27 4.40 0.46
C ALA A 128 2.65 5.07 0.30
N ASN A 129 2.98 5.44 -0.94
CA ASN A 129 4.19 6.17 -1.29
C ASN A 129 4.24 7.54 -0.61
N MET A 130 3.16 8.33 -0.69
CA MET A 130 3.03 9.62 -0.02
C MET A 130 3.16 9.51 1.51
N ILE A 131 2.57 8.48 2.14
CA ILE A 131 2.70 8.23 3.58
C ILE A 131 4.14 7.87 3.94
N ILE A 132 4.79 6.94 3.24
CA ILE A 132 6.19 6.59 3.48
C ILE A 132 7.12 7.81 3.31
N ARG A 133 6.93 8.61 2.26
CA ARG A 133 7.67 9.87 2.05
C ARG A 133 7.46 10.85 3.22
N SER A 134 6.22 11.03 3.67
CA SER A 134 5.88 11.86 4.84
C SER A 134 6.55 11.37 6.13
N MET A 135 6.50 10.06 6.42
CA MET A 135 7.17 9.47 7.59
C MET A 135 8.69 9.63 7.51
N LEU A 136 9.30 9.39 6.34
CA LEU A 136 10.74 9.58 6.11
C LEU A 136 11.17 11.04 6.26
N ALA A 137 10.33 11.99 5.85
CA ALA A 137 10.61 13.43 5.93
C ALA A 137 10.44 13.98 7.36
N ARG A 138 9.36 13.59 8.06
CA ARG A 138 9.11 13.98 9.47
C ARG A 138 10.06 13.27 10.45
N GLY A 139 10.60 12.11 10.07
CA GLY A 139 11.59 11.37 10.85
C GLY A 139 10.99 10.44 11.90
N ASP A 140 9.80 9.89 11.64
CA ASP A 140 9.05 9.05 12.59
C ASP A 140 9.86 7.85 13.09
N GLU A 141 9.75 7.52 14.38
CA GLU A 141 10.63 6.52 15.02
C GLU A 141 10.61 5.14 14.35
N ALA A 142 9.41 4.63 14.03
CA ALA A 142 9.22 3.31 13.41
C ALA A 142 9.96 3.20 12.05
N ILE A 143 9.84 4.23 11.20
CA ILE A 143 10.57 4.27 9.93
C ILE A 143 12.03 4.65 10.12
N GLY A 144 12.36 5.47 11.13
CA GLY A 144 13.70 5.95 11.45
C GLY A 144 14.69 4.82 11.74
N LYS A 145 14.24 3.78 12.45
CA LYS A 145 15.00 2.53 12.70
C LYS A 145 15.51 1.88 11.41
N ARG A 146 14.66 1.85 10.37
CA ARG A 146 14.89 1.17 9.08
C ARG A 146 15.20 2.12 7.91
N LYS A 147 15.20 3.43 8.12
CA LYS A 147 15.34 4.49 7.08
C LYS A 147 16.52 4.26 6.13
N LYS A 148 17.64 3.73 6.63
CA LYS A 148 18.83 3.40 5.82
C LYS A 148 18.55 2.30 4.79
N GLU A 149 17.84 1.26 5.21
CA GLU A 149 17.45 0.10 4.41
C GLU A 149 16.32 0.47 3.45
N ILE A 150 15.31 1.19 3.95
CA ILE A 150 14.15 1.62 3.16
C ILE A 150 14.59 2.50 1.98
N ILE A 151 15.48 3.49 2.21
CA ILE A 151 16.01 4.32 1.11
C ILE A 151 16.84 3.48 0.12
N ARG A 152 17.57 2.46 0.59
CA ARG A 152 18.37 1.57 -0.29
C ARG A 152 17.50 0.64 -1.13
N THR A 153 16.41 0.13 -0.58
CA THR A 153 15.54 -0.87 -1.23
C THR A 153 14.43 -0.20 -2.05
N TYR A 154 13.72 0.78 -1.48
CA TYR A 154 12.51 1.42 -2.06
C TYR A 154 12.78 2.79 -2.68
N GLY A 155 13.97 3.36 -2.54
CA GLY A 155 14.25 4.75 -2.91
C GLY A 155 14.00 5.11 -4.38
N TYR A 156 13.96 4.12 -5.28
CA TYR A 156 13.61 4.32 -6.69
C TYR A 156 12.09 4.43 -6.93
N LEU A 157 11.27 3.77 -6.10
CA LEU A 157 9.80 3.84 -6.12
C LEU A 157 9.30 5.12 -5.45
N LEU A 158 9.98 5.54 -4.37
CA LEU A 158 9.60 6.72 -3.59
C LEU A 158 9.89 8.07 -4.27
N GLY A 159 10.56 8.04 -5.42
CA GLY A 159 10.91 9.23 -6.21
C GLY A 159 11.75 10.26 -5.43
N PRO A 160 11.70 11.55 -5.82
CA PRO A 160 12.37 12.61 -5.09
C PRO A 160 11.81 12.76 -3.66
N LEU A 161 12.56 12.29 -2.67
CA LEU A 161 12.16 12.37 -1.26
C LEU A 161 12.16 13.81 -0.71
N PHE A 162 12.91 14.72 -1.32
CA PHE A 162 13.13 16.09 -0.84
C PHE A 162 13.41 17.06 -2.00
N ASP A 163 12.85 18.27 -1.96
CA ASP A 163 13.20 19.37 -2.87
C ASP A 163 14.59 19.93 -2.52
N VAL A 164 15.62 19.62 -3.32
CA VAL A 164 17.01 20.01 -3.01
C VAL A 164 17.44 21.28 -3.76
N LYS A 165 17.19 22.46 -3.16
CA LYS A 165 17.70 23.74 -3.70
C LYS A 165 19.19 23.94 -3.37
N VAL A 166 20.06 23.62 -4.33
CA VAL A 166 21.52 23.66 -4.20
C VAL A 166 22.13 24.99 -4.68
N LYS A 167 23.32 25.35 -4.17
CA LYS A 167 24.05 26.58 -4.54
C LYS A 167 25.46 26.39 -5.12
N ARG A 168 26.04 25.18 -5.15
CA ARG A 168 27.28 24.91 -5.94
C ARG A 168 27.68 23.45 -6.12
N ALA A 169 28.33 23.20 -7.25
CA ALA A 169 29.04 21.97 -7.62
C ALA A 169 30.44 21.83 -6.99
N ASN A 170 30.99 20.62 -7.10
CA ASN A 170 32.43 20.35 -6.98
C ASN A 170 32.78 19.08 -7.79
N LEU A 171 32.99 19.26 -9.10
CA LEU A 171 33.17 18.19 -10.09
C LEU A 171 34.56 17.52 -9.98
N ARG A 172 34.68 16.26 -10.44
CA ARG A 172 35.94 15.50 -10.55
C ARG A 172 36.08 14.87 -11.93
N SER A 173 37.31 14.49 -12.30
CA SER A 173 37.65 14.02 -13.67
C SER A 173 37.75 12.49 -13.84
N GLU A 174 37.84 11.70 -12.77
CA GLU A 174 38.10 10.24 -12.85
C GLU A 174 37.24 9.42 -11.87
N PRO A 175 36.90 8.14 -12.18
CA PRO A 175 35.99 7.32 -11.36
C PRO A 175 36.71 6.41 -10.35
N SER A 176 35.96 5.93 -9.34
CA SER A 176 36.39 4.85 -8.43
C SER A 176 36.48 3.48 -9.12
N THR A 177 37.35 2.59 -8.65
CA THR A 177 37.45 1.18 -9.09
C THR A 177 36.65 0.20 -8.19
N GLU A 178 35.86 0.74 -7.25
CA GLU A 178 35.06 0.03 -6.26
C GLU A 178 33.58 0.52 -6.37
N ALA A 179 32.57 -0.40 -6.51
CA ALA A 179 31.43 -0.22 -7.45
C ALA A 179 29.93 -0.51 -7.04
N GLY A 180 28.98 0.39 -7.44
CA GLY A 180 27.51 0.21 -7.71
C GLY A 180 26.39 1.07 -6.98
N ILE A 181 25.82 2.14 -7.58
CA ILE A 181 24.76 2.99 -6.94
C ILE A 181 23.32 2.84 -7.47
N VAL A 182 22.36 3.50 -6.81
CA VAL A 182 20.96 3.67 -7.26
C VAL A 182 20.45 5.08 -6.91
N THR A 183 20.24 5.95 -7.92
CA THR A 183 19.15 6.95 -8.06
C THR A 183 19.42 7.89 -9.26
N VAL A 184 18.41 8.66 -9.68
CA VAL A 184 18.49 9.72 -10.72
C VAL A 184 18.60 11.11 -10.05
N LEU A 185 19.14 12.10 -10.76
CA LEU A 185 19.43 13.45 -10.25
C LEU A 185 18.92 14.53 -11.23
N GLU A 186 18.35 15.59 -10.67
CA GLU A 186 17.88 16.78 -11.41
C GLU A 186 18.94 17.89 -11.48
N GLU A 187 18.64 18.98 -12.19
CA GLU A 187 19.51 20.16 -12.30
C GLU A 187 19.83 20.75 -10.92
N GLY A 188 21.12 20.92 -10.61
CA GLY A 188 21.58 21.30 -9.28
C GLY A 188 21.66 20.18 -8.23
N ALA A 189 21.16 18.96 -8.49
CA ALA A 189 21.22 17.87 -7.51
C ALA A 189 22.66 17.32 -7.32
N THR A 190 22.94 16.77 -6.12
CA THR A 190 24.30 16.37 -5.70
C THR A 190 24.60 14.89 -5.98
N LEU A 191 25.70 14.66 -6.70
CA LEU A 191 26.25 13.35 -7.03
C LEU A 191 27.13 12.84 -5.86
N VAL A 192 26.87 11.61 -5.39
CA VAL A 192 27.51 10.96 -4.22
C VAL A 192 27.80 9.49 -4.51
N GLU A 193 28.89 8.93 -3.95
CA GLU A 193 29.50 7.63 -4.25
C GLU A 193 29.55 6.73 -3.02
N LEU A 194 28.62 5.79 -2.88
CA LEU A 194 28.95 4.62 -2.06
C LEU A 194 30.21 3.94 -2.70
N SER A 195 31.11 3.31 -1.95
CA SER A 195 32.39 2.75 -2.49
C SER A 195 32.29 1.35 -3.15
N ALA A 196 33.03 0.34 -2.65
CA ALA A 196 32.64 -1.08 -2.68
C ALA A 196 32.50 -1.67 -1.26
N ARG A 197 33.00 -0.95 -0.25
CA ARG A 197 33.07 -1.41 1.14
C ARG A 197 31.81 -1.04 1.92
N GLY A 198 31.44 0.25 1.96
CA GLY A 198 30.42 0.70 2.90
C GLY A 198 30.14 2.19 3.10
N GLU A 199 30.61 3.12 2.25
CA GLU A 199 30.55 4.57 2.57
C GLU A 199 30.23 5.48 1.37
N TRP A 200 29.20 6.36 1.45
CA TRP A 200 28.89 7.43 0.46
C TRP A 200 29.92 8.59 0.48
N MET A 201 30.37 9.09 -0.68
CA MET A 201 31.31 10.22 -0.85
C MET A 201 30.82 11.26 -1.87
N LYS A 202 30.83 12.58 -1.61
CA LYS A 202 30.35 13.60 -2.60
C LYS A 202 31.34 13.86 -3.75
N VAL A 203 30.86 13.87 -5.00
CA VAL A 203 31.71 13.92 -6.23
C VAL A 203 31.27 14.97 -7.28
N GLY A 204 30.06 15.53 -7.21
CA GLY A 204 29.62 16.54 -8.20
C GLY A 204 28.26 17.17 -7.95
N VAL A 205 27.90 18.10 -8.84
CA VAL A 205 26.54 18.62 -9.11
C VAL A 205 26.46 18.92 -10.61
N LEU A 206 25.30 18.73 -11.23
CA LEU A 206 25.05 18.93 -12.65
C LEU A 206 24.50 20.34 -12.95
N GLU A 207 25.01 20.97 -14.01
CA GLU A 207 24.62 22.33 -14.45
C GLU A 207 24.08 22.40 -15.90
N SER A 208 24.05 21.30 -16.66
CA SER A 208 23.41 21.25 -17.98
C SER A 208 23.19 19.82 -18.50
N GLY A 209 21.94 19.35 -18.58
CA GLY A 209 21.42 18.32 -19.52
C GLY A 209 21.98 16.88 -19.54
N ASP A 210 23.27 16.67 -19.26
CA ASP A 210 24.00 15.43 -19.48
C ASP A 210 24.13 14.58 -18.21
N ALA A 211 24.28 13.26 -18.36
CA ALA A 211 24.27 12.29 -17.27
C ALA A 211 25.60 12.16 -16.50
N ALA A 212 25.53 11.72 -15.23
CA ALA A 212 26.70 11.34 -14.42
C ALA A 212 26.45 10.04 -13.59
N TRP A 213 27.51 9.27 -13.30
CA TRP A 213 27.49 7.84 -12.94
C TRP A 213 28.40 7.48 -11.75
N ILE A 214 27.94 6.76 -10.69
CA ILE A 214 28.68 6.53 -9.41
C ILE A 214 28.25 5.21 -8.61
N TYR A 215 28.77 4.83 -7.38
CA TYR A 215 28.92 3.43 -6.80
C TYR A 215 28.33 2.94 -5.37
N LYS A 216 28.77 1.83 -4.64
CA LYS A 216 28.06 0.92 -3.57
C LYS A 216 28.66 0.76 -2.10
N PRO A 217 28.02 0.36 -0.94
CA PRO A 217 26.74 0.64 -0.21
C PRO A 217 26.88 1.44 1.16
N LEU A 218 25.83 1.56 2.02
CA LEU A 218 25.74 1.96 3.48
C LEU A 218 25.88 3.43 4.03
N LEU A 219 25.48 3.67 5.33
CA LEU A 219 24.99 4.96 5.96
C LEU A 219 25.10 5.08 7.54
N GLN A 220 25.10 6.30 8.14
CA GLN A 220 24.98 6.62 9.61
C GLN A 220 24.24 7.97 9.97
N PRO A 221 23.63 8.15 11.17
CA PRO A 221 22.91 9.38 11.60
C PRO A 221 23.61 10.24 12.70
N HIS A 222 23.06 11.42 13.00
CA HIS A 222 23.43 12.27 14.16
C HIS A 222 22.19 12.70 14.96
N VAL A 223 22.35 12.82 16.28
CA VAL A 223 21.29 13.21 17.24
C VAL A 223 21.47 14.68 17.64
N LEU A 224 20.41 15.47 17.57
CA LEU A 224 20.41 16.88 18.02
C LEU A 224 20.02 16.98 19.50
N THR A 225 21.00 17.18 20.39
CA THR A 225 20.74 17.52 21.79
C THR A 225 20.52 19.02 21.97
N ASN A 226 19.38 19.40 22.54
CA ASN A 226 18.95 20.79 22.68
C ASN A 226 19.73 21.52 23.78
N ARG A 227 20.32 22.69 23.47
CA ARG A 227 20.70 23.73 24.45
C ARG A 227 20.53 25.13 23.86
N SER A 228 20.11 26.04 24.74
CA SER A 228 19.65 27.39 24.43
C SER A 228 20.73 28.46 24.56
N PHE A 229 20.44 29.62 23.97
CA PHE A 229 20.80 30.94 24.50
C PHE A 229 19.50 31.64 24.94
#